data_AF-A0A9U8EJH2-F1
#
_entry.id   AF-A0A9U8EJH2-F1
#
_cell.length_a   1.000
_cell.length_b   1.000
_cell.length_c   1.000
_cell.angle_alpha   90.00
_cell.angle_beta   90.00
_cell.angle_gamma   90.00
#
_symmetry.space_group_name_H-M   'P 1'
#
loop_
_entity.id
_entity.type
_entity.pdbx_description
1 polymer ?
#
loop_
_entity_poly.entity_id
_entity_poly.type
_entity_poly.pdbx_seq_one_letter_code
_entity_poly.pdbx_strand_id
1 'polypeptide(L)'
;MFAVTPRMTDDFGLLRLVDELVNPWDLRTPMMYRDGTLANLSGRLGDSEIQNTDKEFRIRLDLRHYSPEEVKITSDNKKITIKAKHEEKQDNHGYVSREMIRTYALPDDVDPKSVTSVMNTQGTLNIKVAKKPLEAPKEIAIPVEFKK
;
A
#
# COMPACT_ATOMS: atom_id res chain seq x y z
N MET A 1 -38.12 -15.31 -33.58
CA MET A 1 -38.70 -14.46 -32.51
C MET A 1 -37.56 -14.18 -31.54
N PHE A 2 -37.13 -12.92 -31.43
CA PHE A 2 -35.89 -12.50 -30.80
C PHE A 2 -36.01 -12.50 -29.27
N ALA A 3 -35.03 -13.06 -28.56
CA ALA A 3 -34.91 -12.91 -27.11
C ALA A 3 -34.11 -11.64 -26.81
N VAL A 4 -34.79 -10.70 -26.15
CA VAL A 4 -34.28 -9.39 -25.73
C VAL A 4 -33.50 -9.56 -24.43
N THR A 5 -32.29 -9.00 -24.35
CA THR A 5 -31.50 -8.92 -23.11
C THR A 5 -32.14 -7.92 -22.13
N PRO A 6 -32.22 -8.21 -20.82
CA PRO A 6 -32.66 -7.22 -19.86
C PRO A 6 -31.54 -6.21 -19.58
N ARG A 7 -31.88 -4.93 -19.75
CA ARG A 7 -31.14 -3.77 -19.24
C ARG A 7 -31.15 -3.80 -17.72
N MET A 8 -29.97 -3.77 -17.10
CA MET A 8 -29.81 -3.61 -15.66
C MET A 8 -29.67 -2.11 -15.39
N THR A 9 -30.80 -1.44 -15.12
CA THR A 9 -30.85 -0.09 -14.54
C THR A 9 -30.71 -0.19 -13.03
N ASP A 10 -29.73 0.55 -12.52
CA ASP A 10 -29.66 1.20 -11.20
C ASP A 10 -30.37 0.54 -10.01
N ASP A 11 -29.59 -0.21 -9.22
CA ASP A 11 -29.87 -0.43 -7.79
C ASP A 11 -28.58 -0.22 -6.96
N PHE A 12 -28.18 1.04 -6.84
CA PHE A 12 -27.09 1.52 -5.97
C PHE A 12 -27.48 1.55 -4.46
N GLY A 13 -28.37 0.67 -4.01
CA GLY A 13 -28.91 0.68 -2.64
C GLY A 13 -28.28 -0.35 -1.68
N LEU A 14 -27.84 -1.51 -2.18
CA LEU A 14 -27.44 -2.64 -1.33
C LEU A 14 -25.93 -2.79 -1.13
N LEU A 15 -25.10 -2.08 -1.90
CA LEU A 15 -23.65 -2.06 -1.70
C LEU A 15 -23.20 -1.16 -0.53
N ARG A 16 -24.06 -0.27 -0.02
CA ARG A 16 -23.73 0.53 1.17
C ARG A 16 -23.80 -0.24 2.49
N LEU A 17 -24.62 -1.30 2.56
CA LEU A 17 -24.72 -2.12 3.78
C LEU A 17 -23.56 -3.11 3.95
N VAL A 18 -22.83 -3.41 2.87
CA VAL A 18 -21.62 -4.24 2.93
C VAL A 18 -20.37 -3.41 3.25
N ASP A 19 -20.40 -2.12 2.92
CA ASP A 19 -19.34 -1.14 3.25
C ASP A 19 -19.28 -0.84 4.76
N GLU A 20 -20.40 -0.92 5.48
CA GLU A 20 -20.43 -0.76 6.95
C GLU A 20 -19.90 -1.98 7.72
N LEU A 21 -19.94 -3.18 7.15
CA LEU A 21 -19.49 -4.41 7.82
C LEU A 21 -17.99 -4.72 7.59
N VAL A 22 -17.34 -3.97 6.70
CA VAL A 22 -15.89 -4.09 6.43
C VAL A 22 -15.26 -2.71 6.48
N ASN A 23 -15.47 -1.99 7.58
CA ASN A 23 -14.79 -0.73 7.85
C ASN A 23 -13.30 -0.98 8.12
N PRO A 24 -12.36 -0.53 7.24
CA PRO A 24 -10.92 -0.74 7.40
C PRO A 24 -10.27 0.10 8.52
N TRP A 25 -11.10 0.77 9.32
CA TRP A 25 -10.71 1.60 10.45
C TRP A 25 -11.14 0.99 11.80
N ASP A 26 -11.81 -0.17 11.79
CA ASP A 26 -12.11 -0.87 13.03
C ASP A 26 -10.90 -1.71 13.48
N LEU A 27 -10.16 -1.18 14.46
CA LEU A 27 -9.07 -1.85 15.18
C LEU A 27 -9.54 -3.07 16.00
N ARG A 28 -10.80 -3.53 15.86
CA ARG A 28 -11.37 -4.69 16.56
C ARG A 28 -11.46 -5.98 15.73
N THR A 29 -11.06 -6.01 14.46
CA THR A 29 -10.80 -7.28 13.75
C THR A 29 -9.30 -7.53 13.62
N PRO A 30 -8.71 -8.33 14.52
CA PRO A 30 -7.29 -8.58 14.51
C PRO A 30 -6.96 -9.59 13.41
N MET A 31 -6.21 -9.16 12.39
CA MET A 31 -5.18 -10.05 11.84
C MET A 31 -3.93 -9.91 12.74
N MET A 32 -4.06 -10.43 13.97
CA MET A 32 -2.93 -10.56 14.89
C MET A 32 -2.07 -11.73 14.42
N TYR A 33 -0.80 -11.46 14.09
CA TYR A 33 0.24 -12.43 14.36
C TYR A 33 0.36 -12.55 15.89
N ARG A 34 0.21 -13.78 16.40
CA ARG A 34 -0.14 -14.14 17.79
C ARG A 34 1.01 -13.99 18.80
N ASP A 35 1.91 -13.04 18.64
CA ASP A 35 3.00 -12.81 19.61
C ASP A 35 3.33 -11.34 19.90
N GLY A 36 2.57 -10.38 19.35
CA GLY A 36 2.78 -8.96 19.66
C GLY A 36 4.14 -8.42 19.22
N THR A 37 4.90 -9.16 18.41
CA THR A 37 6.04 -8.61 17.71
C THR A 37 5.54 -7.94 16.44
N LEU A 38 5.98 -6.69 16.22
CA LEU A 38 5.98 -6.06 14.89
C LEU A 38 6.99 -6.84 14.04
N ALA A 39 6.63 -8.06 13.65
CA ALA A 39 7.52 -8.98 12.97
C ALA A 39 7.95 -8.32 11.65
N ASN A 40 9.21 -7.88 11.64
CA ASN A 40 10.05 -7.63 10.48
C ASN A 40 9.30 -7.77 9.15
N LEU A 41 8.85 -6.65 8.57
CA LEU A 41 8.16 -6.62 7.27
C LEU A 41 9.00 -7.23 6.12
N SER A 42 10.20 -7.75 6.36
CA SER A 42 10.95 -8.55 5.40
C SER A 42 10.26 -9.88 5.11
N GLY A 43 9.43 -9.93 4.07
CA GLY A 43 8.75 -11.15 3.67
C GLY A 43 8.03 -11.01 2.32
N ARG A 44 7.84 -12.14 1.63
CA ARG A 44 7.02 -12.22 0.42
C ARG A 44 5.58 -12.56 0.80
N LEU A 45 4.65 -11.67 0.47
CA LEU A 45 3.21 -11.82 0.68
C LEU A 45 2.49 -11.75 -0.67
N GLY A 46 2.26 -12.93 -1.25
CA GLY A 46 1.67 -13.07 -2.59
C GLY A 46 2.52 -12.37 -3.66
N ASP A 47 1.91 -11.39 -4.34
CA ASP A 47 2.53 -10.57 -5.40
C ASP A 47 3.44 -9.47 -4.87
N SER A 48 3.53 -9.29 -3.55
CA SER A 48 4.34 -8.25 -2.93
C SER A 48 5.50 -8.82 -2.12
N GLU A 49 6.61 -8.10 -2.10
CA GLU A 49 7.76 -8.34 -1.23
C GLU A 49 8.17 -7.01 -0.61
N ILE A 50 8.39 -7.01 0.70
CA ILE A 50 8.83 -5.83 1.43
C ILE A 50 10.22 -6.12 2.00
N GLN A 51 11.08 -5.11 1.99
CA GLN A 51 12.41 -5.14 2.59
C GLN A 51 12.58 -3.88 3.44
N ASN A 52 12.88 -4.06 4.72
CA ASN A 52 13.16 -2.97 5.64
C ASN A 52 14.62 -3.10 6.10
N THR A 53 15.46 -2.17 5.66
CA THR A 53 16.88 -2.13 6.02
C THR A 53 17.17 -0.84 6.79
N ASP A 54 18.35 -0.75 7.41
CA ASP A 54 18.77 0.45 8.15
C ASP A 54 18.89 1.70 7.26
N LYS A 55 18.98 1.53 5.94
CA LYS A 55 19.18 2.62 4.98
C LYS A 55 17.91 2.99 4.23
N GLU A 56 17.10 1.99 3.89
CA GLU A 56 15.90 2.18 3.07
C GLU A 56 14.81 1.16 3.40
N PHE A 57 13.57 1.60 3.15
CA PHE A 57 12.38 0.77 3.08
C PHE A 57 12.00 0.56 1.61
N ARG A 58 11.84 -0.68 1.18
CA ARG A 58 11.59 -1.05 -0.21
C ARG A 58 10.36 -1.95 -0.33
N ILE A 59 9.51 -1.65 -1.31
CA ILE A 59 8.37 -2.48 -1.69
C ILE A 59 8.59 -2.94 -3.13
N ARG A 60 8.47 -4.23 -3.40
CA ARG A 60 8.35 -4.81 -4.75
C ARG A 60 6.96 -5.37 -4.92
N LEU A 61 6.30 -5.06 -6.03
CA LEU A 61 4.94 -5.51 -6.31
C LEU A 61 4.84 -5.95 -7.77
N ASP A 62 4.35 -7.15 -8.01
CA ASP A 62 4.06 -7.66 -9.34
C ASP A 62 2.77 -7.04 -9.87
N LEU A 63 2.88 -6.31 -10.97
CA LEU A 63 1.81 -5.63 -11.69
C LEU A 63 1.79 -6.03 -13.17
N ARG A 64 2.26 -7.24 -13.53
CA ARG A 64 2.35 -7.73 -14.92
C ARG A 64 1.06 -7.65 -15.74
N HIS A 65 -0.08 -7.58 -15.09
CA HIS A 65 -1.39 -7.46 -15.73
C HIS A 65 -1.89 -6.02 -15.88
N TYR A 66 -1.06 -5.02 -15.53
CA TYR A 66 -1.37 -3.60 -15.59
C TYR A 66 -0.29 -2.86 -16.37
N SER A 67 -0.72 -1.89 -17.17
CA SER A 67 0.17 -0.92 -17.78
C SER A 67 0.58 0.17 -16.78
N PRO A 68 1.72 0.86 -16.96
CA PRO A 68 2.14 1.93 -16.06
C PRO A 68 1.10 3.05 -15.89
N GLU A 69 0.32 3.33 -16.94
CA GLU A 69 -0.70 4.40 -16.94
C GLU A 69 -1.96 4.03 -16.13
N GLU A 70 -2.19 2.74 -15.92
CA GLU A 70 -3.30 2.22 -15.09
C GLU A 70 -2.95 2.22 -13.59
N VAL A 71 -1.71 2.59 -13.22
CA VAL A 71 -1.19 2.53 -11.85
C VAL A 71 -1.06 3.91 -11.24
N LYS A 72 -1.71 4.10 -10.10
CA LYS A 72 -1.64 5.32 -9.28
C LYS A 72 -1.03 5.00 -7.92
N ILE A 73 -0.01 5.77 -7.56
CA ILE A 73 0.67 5.66 -6.27
C ILE A 73 0.39 6.96 -5.50
N THR A 74 -0.04 6.82 -4.25
CA THR A 74 -0.22 7.94 -3.33
C THR A 74 0.53 7.65 -2.04
N SER A 75 1.33 8.59 -1.58
CA SER A 75 2.04 8.51 -0.30
C SER A 75 1.52 9.58 0.65
N ASP A 76 1.34 9.20 1.91
CA ASP A 76 1.23 10.12 3.04
C ASP A 76 2.36 9.82 4.05
N ASN A 77 2.36 10.49 5.21
CA ASN A 77 3.41 10.32 6.22
C ASN A 77 3.43 8.93 6.88
N LYS A 78 2.36 8.14 6.77
CA LYS A 78 2.16 6.88 7.49
C LYS A 78 2.04 5.67 6.57
N LYS A 79 1.70 5.86 5.30
CA LYS A 79 1.44 4.78 4.37
C LYS A 79 1.66 5.16 2.91
N ILE A 80 1.91 4.12 2.11
CA ILE A 80 1.88 4.16 0.65
C ILE A 80 0.69 3.33 0.19
N THR A 81 -0.16 3.93 -0.63
CA THR A 81 -1.29 3.25 -1.28
C THR A 81 -1.03 3.16 -2.77
N ILE A 82 -1.20 1.97 -3.32
CA ILE A 82 -1.05 1.65 -4.74
C ILE A 82 -2.41 1.20 -5.24
N LYS A 83 -2.92 1.86 -6.28
CA LYS A 83 -4.15 1.51 -6.99
C LYS A 83 -3.79 1.17 -8.42
N ALA A 84 -4.20 0.00 -8.90
CA ALA A 84 -4.03 -0.42 -10.28
C ALA A 84 -5.39 -0.86 -10.83
N LYS A 85 -5.88 -0.19 -11.88
CA LYS A 85 -7.21 -0.47 -12.45
C LYS A 85 -7.12 -0.67 -13.95
N HIS A 86 -7.40 -1.88 -14.37
CA HIS A 86 -7.58 -2.25 -15.77
C HIS A 86 -9.07 -2.27 -16.06
N GLU A 87 -9.52 -1.32 -16.88
CA GLU A 87 -10.91 -1.28 -17.33
C GLU A 87 -11.24 -2.47 -18.23
N GLU A 88 -12.53 -2.74 -18.40
CA GLU A 88 -13.02 -3.83 -19.23
C GLU A 88 -12.51 -3.67 -20.67
N LYS A 89 -11.58 -4.53 -21.05
CA LYS A 89 -11.03 -4.60 -22.41
C LYS A 89 -11.27 -5.98 -22.98
N GLN A 90 -11.54 -6.01 -24.28
CA GLN A 90 -11.66 -7.27 -25.01
C GLN A 90 -10.28 -7.91 -25.15
N ASP A 91 -10.16 -9.18 -24.75
CA ASP A 91 -8.99 -10.02 -24.96
C ASP A 91 -9.32 -11.18 -25.92
N ASN A 92 -8.38 -12.10 -26.12
CA ASN A 92 -8.55 -13.23 -27.04
C ASN A 92 -9.70 -14.19 -26.65
N HIS A 93 -10.20 -14.11 -25.42
CA HIS A 93 -11.15 -15.07 -24.83
C HIS A 93 -12.43 -14.41 -24.28
N GLY A 94 -12.58 -13.09 -24.37
CA GLY A 94 -13.76 -12.38 -23.87
C GLY A 94 -13.41 -10.95 -23.44
N TYR A 95 -14.01 -10.51 -22.34
CA TYR A 95 -13.72 -9.22 -21.71
C TYR A 95 -13.04 -9.46 -20.36
N VAL A 96 -12.03 -8.64 -20.05
CA VAL A 96 -11.31 -8.71 -18.78
C VAL A 96 -11.28 -7.34 -18.13
N SER A 97 -11.63 -7.30 -16.85
CA SER A 97 -11.49 -6.14 -15.96
C SER A 97 -10.78 -6.60 -14.70
N ARG A 98 -9.85 -5.79 -14.17
CA ARG A 98 -9.09 -6.11 -12.95
C ARG A 98 -8.85 -4.85 -12.14
N GLU A 99 -9.02 -4.92 -10.83
CA GLU A 99 -8.69 -3.82 -9.92
C GLU A 99 -7.91 -4.35 -8.72
N MET A 100 -6.85 -3.65 -8.33
CA MET A 100 -6.07 -3.94 -7.14
C MET A 100 -5.81 -2.66 -6.36
N ILE A 101 -6.01 -2.75 -5.04
CA ILE A 101 -5.61 -1.71 -4.09
C ILE A 101 -4.76 -2.36 -3.01
N ARG A 102 -3.53 -1.88 -2.83
CA ARG A 102 -2.65 -2.30 -1.73
C ARG A 102 -2.16 -1.10 -0.94
N THR A 103 -2.14 -1.25 0.37
CA THR A 103 -1.69 -0.23 1.31
C THR A 103 -0.58 -0.80 2.18
N TYR A 104 0.54 -0.08 2.26
CA TYR A 104 1.70 -0.45 3.06
C TYR A 104 1.93 0.62 4.11
N ALA A 105 1.99 0.20 5.38
CA ALA A 105 2.41 1.09 6.46
C ALA A 105 3.90 1.43 6.29
N LEU A 106 4.22 2.71 6.45
CA LEU A 106 5.58 3.20 6.48
C LEU A 106 6.13 3.16 7.92
N PRO A 107 7.37 2.70 8.12
CA PRO A 107 8.05 2.85 9.40
C PRO A 107 8.25 4.33 9.77
N ASP A 108 8.26 4.66 11.07
CA ASP A 108 8.37 6.06 11.55
C ASP A 108 9.71 6.74 11.24
N ASP A 109 10.73 5.91 11.02
CA ASP A 109 12.12 6.29 10.72
C ASP A 109 12.37 6.54 9.23
N VAL A 110 11.35 6.55 8.36
CA VAL A 110 11.51 6.94 6.94
C VAL A 110 11.31 8.43 6.71
N ASP A 111 11.99 8.98 5.70
CA ASP A 111 11.71 10.32 5.20
C ASP A 111 10.58 10.28 4.14
N PRO A 112 9.38 10.82 4.42
CA PRO A 112 8.25 10.77 3.49
C PRO A 112 8.50 11.53 2.18
N LYS A 113 9.48 12.43 2.13
CA LYS A 113 9.82 13.17 0.89
C LYS A 113 10.75 12.39 -0.04
N SER A 114 11.36 11.32 0.46
CA SER A 114 12.35 10.52 -0.27
C SER A 114 11.74 9.39 -1.11
N VAL A 115 10.41 9.33 -1.21
CA VAL A 115 9.69 8.26 -1.91
C VAL A 115 10.00 8.32 -3.40
N THR A 116 10.48 7.21 -3.95
CA THR A 116 10.73 7.03 -5.38
C THR A 116 10.06 5.74 -5.86
N SER A 117 9.58 5.73 -7.10
CA SER A 117 8.93 4.56 -7.70
C SER A 117 9.43 4.33 -9.13
N VAL A 118 9.68 3.06 -9.47
CA VAL A 118 10.10 2.64 -10.80
C VAL A 118 9.44 1.31 -11.15
N MET A 119 8.77 1.25 -12.29
CA MET A 119 8.26 0.00 -12.87
C MET A 119 9.23 -0.50 -13.93
N ASN A 120 9.58 -1.80 -13.88
CA ASN A 120 10.43 -2.40 -14.90
C ASN A 120 9.61 -2.94 -16.09
N THR A 121 10.29 -3.34 -17.17
CA THR A 121 9.65 -3.91 -18.38
C THR A 121 8.93 -5.23 -18.13
N GLN A 122 9.22 -5.90 -17.02
CA GLN A 122 8.55 -7.13 -16.58
C GLN A 122 7.34 -6.84 -15.70
N GLY A 123 6.84 -5.59 -15.64
CA GLY A 123 5.65 -5.24 -14.87
C GLY A 123 5.84 -5.28 -13.35
N THR A 124 7.07 -5.33 -12.83
CA THR A 124 7.33 -5.26 -11.39
C THR A 124 7.56 -3.81 -10.98
N LEU A 125 6.71 -3.30 -10.09
CA LEU A 125 6.85 -2.00 -9.45
C LEU A 125 7.79 -2.08 -8.25
N ASN A 126 8.76 -1.19 -8.21
CA ASN A 126 9.71 -1.04 -7.11
C ASN A 126 9.51 0.35 -6.50
N ILE A 127 9.18 0.42 -5.22
CA ILE A 127 9.09 1.66 -4.45
C ILE A 127 10.21 1.65 -3.41
N LYS A 128 10.90 2.77 -3.26
CA LYS A 128 11.96 2.97 -2.26
C LYS A 128 11.69 4.23 -1.46
N VAL A 129 11.98 4.17 -0.17
CA VAL A 129 11.91 5.29 0.76
C VAL A 129 13.18 5.26 1.61
N ALA A 130 13.92 6.37 1.65
CA ALA A 130 15.11 6.49 2.47
C ALA A 130 14.75 6.59 3.95
N LYS A 131 15.63 6.07 4.80
CA LYS A 131 15.56 6.28 6.25
C LYS A 131 16.06 7.68 6.61
N LYS A 132 15.47 8.27 7.64
CA LYS A 132 15.94 9.54 8.20
C LYS A 132 17.38 9.33 8.69
N PRO A 133 18.28 10.29 8.46
CA PRO A 133 19.60 10.25 9.07
C PRO A 133 19.43 10.18 10.59
N LEU A 134 20.18 9.29 11.25
CA LEU A 134 20.31 9.35 12.70
C LEU A 134 20.99 10.67 13.03
N GLU A 135 20.25 11.63 13.60
CA GLU A 135 20.86 12.83 14.14
C GLU A 135 21.85 12.39 15.22
N ALA A 136 23.12 12.73 15.05
CA ALA A 136 24.14 12.46 16.06
C ALA A 136 23.64 13.07 17.39
N PRO A 137 23.78 12.36 18.53
CA PRO A 137 23.33 12.86 19.81
C PRO A 137 23.99 14.23 20.05
N LYS A 138 23.18 15.28 19.96
CA LYS A 138 23.62 16.64 20.26
C LYS A 138 23.89 16.66 21.75
N GLU A 139 25.13 16.88 22.16
CA GLU A 139 25.49 16.99 23.57
C GLU A 139 24.70 18.15 24.18
N ILE A 140 23.71 17.84 25.02
CA ILE A 140 22.92 18.85 25.74
C ILE A 140 23.64 19.07 27.06
N ALA A 141 24.20 20.27 27.25
CA ALA A 141 24.73 20.67 28.55
C ALA A 141 23.58 20.74 29.57
N ILE A 142 23.60 19.87 30.57
CA ILE A 142 22.63 19.87 31.67
C ILE A 142 23.16 20.83 32.75
N PRO A 143 22.49 21.97 33.01
CA PRO A 143 22.92 22.88 34.07
C PRO A 143 22.66 22.24 35.45
N VAL A 144 23.65 22.30 36.34
CA VAL A 144 23.52 21.85 37.72
C VAL A 144 23.03 23.02 38.58
N GLU A 145 21.81 22.92 39.10
CA GLU A 145 21.28 23.88 40.08
C GLU A 145 21.79 23.53 41.49
N PHE A 146 22.51 24.46 42.12
CA PHE A 146 22.89 24.36 43.53
C PHE A 146 21.79 25.00 44.40
N LYS A 147 21.12 24.20 45.24
CA LYS A 147 20.21 24.71 46.28
C LYS A 147 20.98 24.92 47.59
N LYS A 148 20.91 26.15 48.11
CA LYS A 148 21.48 26.56 49.40
C LYS A 148 20.50 26.34 50.54
#